data_AF-A0A379TJE1-F1
#
_entry.id   AF-A0A379TJE1-F1
#
_cell.length_a   1.000
_cell.length_b   1.000
_cell.length_c   1.000
_cell.angle_alpha   90.00
_cell.angle_beta   90.00
_cell.angle_gamma   90.00
#
_symmetry.space_group_name_H-M   'P 1'
#
loop_
_entity.id
_entity.type
_entity.pdbx_description
1 polymer ?
#
loop_
_entity_poly.entity_id
_entity_poly.type
_entity_poly.pdbx_seq_one_letter_code
_entity_poly.pdbx_strand_id
1 'polypeptide(L)' 'MTSRRDWQLQQLGITQWALRRPGALQGEIAISLPAHVRLIVVAEELPALNESLMCDILRALAVSPDQVFTTDA' A
#
# COMPACT_ATOMS: atom_id res chain seq x y z
N MET A 1 17.81 -16.75 16.86
CA MET A 1 18.41 -17.90 17.56
C MET A 1 17.74 -19.16 17.01
N THR A 2 18.44 -19.96 16.23
CA THR A 2 17.92 -21.23 15.69
C THR A 2 17.74 -22.21 16.84
N SER A 3 16.52 -22.72 17.03
CA SER A 3 16.20 -23.65 18.10
C SER A 3 16.67 -25.07 17.76
N ARG A 4 16.85 -25.93 18.78
CA ARG A 4 17.16 -27.36 18.58
C ARG A 4 16.16 -28.06 17.65
N ARG A 5 14.88 -27.62 17.66
CA ARG A 5 13.85 -28.14 16.76
C ARG A 5 14.12 -27.78 15.30
N ASP A 6 14.58 -26.57 15.04
CA ASP A 6 14.86 -26.10 13.67
C ASP A 6 15.97 -26.92 13.03
N TRP A 7 17.00 -27.24 13.81
CA TRP A 7 18.09 -28.12 13.39
C TRP A 7 17.59 -29.55 13.09
N GLN A 8 16.72 -30.11 13.93
CA GLN A 8 16.17 -31.45 13.71
C GLN A 8 15.29 -31.52 12.46
N LEU A 9 14.46 -30.49 12.22
CA LEU A 9 13.62 -30.41 11.02
C LEU A 9 14.47 -30.32 9.75
N GLN A 10 15.57 -29.57 9.79
CA GLN A 10 16.52 -29.49 8.69
C GLN A 10 17.20 -30.84 8.39
N GLN A 11 17.54 -31.63 9.43
CA GLN A 11 18.10 -32.98 9.26
C GLN A 11 17.10 -33.99 8.66
N LEU A 12 15.81 -33.77 8.83
CA LEU A 12 14.74 -34.58 8.23
C LEU A 12 14.42 -34.17 6.78
N GLY A 13 15.14 -33.20 6.21
CA GLY A 13 14.86 -32.65 4.88
C GLY A 13 13.62 -31.76 4.83
N ILE A 14 13.12 -31.29 5.98
CA ILE A 14 11.95 -30.42 6.06
C ILE A 14 12.41 -28.96 5.93
N THR A 15 12.09 -28.34 4.80
CA THR A 15 12.35 -26.92 4.56
C THR A 15 11.42 -26.07 5.43
N GLN A 16 12.01 -25.30 6.34
CA GLN A 16 11.27 -24.30 7.10
C GLN A 16 11.08 -23.04 6.28
N TRP A 17 9.84 -22.79 5.83
CA TRP A 17 9.47 -21.57 5.14
C TRP A 17 9.16 -20.48 6.16
N ALA A 18 9.95 -19.40 6.13
CA ALA A 18 9.66 -18.19 6.91
C ALA A 18 8.98 -17.16 5.99
N LEU A 19 7.90 -16.56 6.49
CA LEU A 19 7.28 -15.42 5.84
C LEU A 19 8.27 -14.24 5.83
N ARG A 20 8.65 -13.74 4.66
CA ARG A 20 9.54 -12.56 4.54
C ARG A 20 8.89 -11.28 5.07
N ARG A 21 7.55 -11.20 5.14
CA ARG A 21 6.77 -10.07 5.66
C ARG A 21 5.47 -10.55 6.32
N PRO A 22 5.51 -11.05 7.56
CA PRO A 22 4.31 -11.56 8.23
C PRO A 22 3.23 -10.48 8.44
N GLY A 23 3.62 -9.22 8.65
CA GLY A 23 2.70 -8.08 8.79
C GLY A 23 1.81 -7.81 7.57
N ALA A 24 2.26 -8.18 6.36
CA ALA A 24 1.44 -8.07 5.14
C ALA A 24 0.16 -8.93 5.21
N LEU A 25 0.21 -10.05 5.92
CA LEU A 25 -0.94 -10.93 6.14
C LEU A 25 -1.80 -10.50 7.34
N GLN A 26 -1.32 -9.58 8.17
CA GLN A 26 -2.05 -9.01 9.31
C GLN A 26 -2.79 -7.71 8.95
N GLY A 27 -2.74 -7.28 7.69
CA GLY A 27 -3.31 -6.01 7.24
C GLY A 27 -2.42 -4.79 7.55
N GLU A 28 -1.17 -4.98 7.97
CA GLU A 28 -0.26 -3.90 8.37
C GLU A 28 0.36 -3.12 7.19
N ILE A 29 0.04 -3.44 5.93
CA ILE A 29 0.24 -2.50 4.82
C ILE A 29 -1.00 -1.58 4.78
N ALA A 30 -1.24 -0.88 5.87
CA ALA A 30 -2.23 0.18 5.91
C ALA A 30 -1.55 1.45 5.43
N ILE A 31 -1.89 1.92 4.22
CA ILE A 31 -1.56 3.29 3.84
C ILE A 31 -2.38 4.20 4.74
N SER A 32 -1.74 4.82 5.73
CA SER A 32 -2.39 5.77 6.62
C SER A 32 -2.72 7.02 5.83
N LEU A 33 -4.00 7.23 5.53
CA LEU A 33 -4.47 8.42 4.85
C LEU A 33 -4.36 9.64 5.80
N PRO A 34 -3.69 10.73 5.38
CA PRO A 34 -3.70 11.97 6.15
C PRO A 34 -5.12 12.50 6.35
N ALA A 35 -5.39 13.08 7.53
CA ALA A 35 -6.72 13.53 7.91
C ALA A 35 -7.32 14.65 7.01
N HIS A 36 -6.50 15.31 6.19
CA HIS A 36 -6.94 16.35 5.26
C HIS A 36 -7.35 15.79 3.88
N VAL A 37 -7.04 14.53 3.58
CA VAL A 37 -7.39 13.90 2.30
C VAL A 37 -8.91 13.75 2.20
N ARG A 38 -9.47 14.10 1.04
CA ARG A 38 -10.90 14.04 0.72
C ARG A 38 -11.19 13.24 -0.55
N LEU A 39 -10.18 12.98 -1.37
CA LEU A 39 -10.30 12.22 -2.61
C LEU A 39 -9.09 11.30 -2.78
N ILE A 40 -9.33 10.06 -3.23
CA ILE A 40 -8.29 9.11 -3.62
C ILE A 40 -8.41 8.88 -5.12
N VAL A 41 -7.30 9.04 -5.84
CA VAL A 41 -7.19 8.73 -7.27
C VAL A 41 -6.36 7.47 -7.42
N VAL A 42 -6.94 6.46 -8.07
CA VAL A 42 -6.33 5.15 -8.33
C VAL A 42 -6.24 4.96 -9.84
N ALA A 43 -5.03 4.81 -10.36
CA ALA A 43 -4.79 4.57 -11.78
C ALA A 43 -3.45 3.85 -12.00
N GLU A 44 -3.34 3.08 -13.08
CA GLU A 44 -2.04 2.52 -13.52
C GLU A 44 -1.07 3.63 -13.92
N GLU A 45 -1.57 4.65 -14.64
CA GLU A 45 -0.84 5.86 -14.96
C GLU A 45 -1.56 7.06 -14.36
N LEU A 46 -0.91 7.71 -13.39
CA LEU A 46 -1.50 8.81 -12.63
C LEU A 46 -1.54 10.09 -13.50
N PRO A 47 -2.73 10.70 -13.68
CA PRO A 47 -2.84 11.97 -14.41
C PRO A 47 -2.22 13.09 -13.59
N ALA A 48 -1.67 14.10 -14.26
CA ALA A 48 -1.16 15.26 -13.54
C ALA A 48 -2.33 16.10 -12.99
N LEU A 49 -2.28 16.46 -11.70
CA LEU A 49 -3.37 17.20 -11.04
C LEU A 49 -3.60 18.61 -11.62
N ASN A 50 -2.64 19.12 -12.38
CA ASN A 50 -2.71 20.42 -13.07
C ASN A 50 -3.22 20.33 -14.52
N GLU A 51 -3.56 19.15 -15.02
CA GLU A 51 -4.23 19.01 -16.32
C GLU A 51 -5.62 19.64 -16.29
N SER A 52 -6.06 20.22 -17.41
CA SER A 52 -7.34 20.93 -17.49
C SER A 52 -8.52 20.08 -17.05
N LEU A 53 -8.60 18.83 -17.53
CA LEU A 53 -9.66 17.90 -17.16
C LEU A 53 -9.65 17.60 -15.66
N MET A 54 -8.47 17.39 -15.08
CA MET A 54 -8.34 17.10 -13.66
C MET A 54 -8.74 18.30 -12.81
N CYS A 55 -8.35 19.51 -13.21
CA CYS A 55 -8.77 20.75 -12.56
C CYS A 55 -10.29 20.93 -12.57
N ASP A 56 -10.95 20.59 -13.69
CA ASP A 56 -12.40 20.68 -13.82
C ASP A 56 -13.12 19.63 -12.97
N ILE A 57 -12.60 18.40 -12.91
CA ILE A 57 -13.11 17.33 -12.02
C ILE A 57 -13.00 17.74 -10.55
N LEU A 58 -11.82 18.20 -10.13
CA LEU A 58 -11.60 18.65 -8.74
C LEU A 58 -12.52 19.81 -8.38
N ARG A 59 -12.70 20.78 -9.29
CA ARG A 59 -13.63 21.91 -9.10
C ARG A 59 -15.08 21.44 -9.01
N ALA A 60 -15.51 20.50 -9.86
CA ALA A 60 -16.86 19.94 -9.83
C ALA A 60 -17.15 19.20 -8.51
N LEU A 61 -16.13 18.57 -7.93
CA LEU A 61 -16.20 17.89 -6.64
C LEU A 61 -15.99 18.83 -5.43
N ALA A 62 -15.69 20.11 -5.66
CA ALA A 62 -15.29 21.07 -4.64
C ALA A 62 -14.13 20.57 -3.75
N VAL A 63 -13.18 19.84 -4.36
CA VAL A 63 -11.98 19.31 -3.71
C VAL A 63 -10.78 20.13 -4.16
N SER A 64 -9.94 20.56 -3.21
CA SER A 64 -8.70 21.24 -3.50
C SER A 64 -7.58 20.22 -3.83
N PRO A 65 -6.61 20.53 -4.71
CA PRO A 65 -5.55 19.58 -5.07
C PRO A 65 -4.73 19.03 -3.88
N ASP A 66 -4.56 19.81 -2.81
CA ASP A 66 -3.89 19.38 -1.56
C ASP A 66 -4.68 18.33 -0.77
N GLN A 67 -5.95 18.11 -1.10
CA GLN A 67 -6.82 17.12 -0.48
C GLN A 67 -6.86 15.80 -1.27
N VAL A 68 -6.05 15.67 -2.32
CA VAL A 68 -6.02 14.50 -3.20
C VAL A 68 -4.85 13.59 -2.83
N PHE A 69 -5.13 12.30 -2.67
CA PHE A 69 -4.11 11.27 -2.54
C PHE A 69 -4.08 10.40 -3.80
N THR A 70 -2.93 10.28 -4.45
CA THR A 70 -2.75 9.44 -5.64
C THR A 70 -2.01 8.17 -5.26
N THR A 71 -2.55 7.02 -5.66
CA THR A 71 -1.90 5.70 -5.49
C THR A 71 -1.91 4.96 -6.82
N ASP A 72 -0.86 4.19 -7.04
CA ASP A 72 -0.81 3.19 -8.10
C ASP A 72 -1.80 2.05 -7.81
N ALA A 73 -2.34 1.47 -8.90
CA ALA A 73 -3.30 0.38 -8.89
C ALA A 73 -2.61 -0.99 -9.05
#